data_AF-A0A431LS71-F1
#
_entry.id   AF-A0A431LS71-F1
#
_cell.length_a   1.000
_cell.length_b   1.000
_cell.length_c   1.000
_cell.angle_alpha   90.00
_cell.angle_beta   90.00
_cell.angle_gamma   90.00
#
_symmetry.space_group_name_H-M   'P 1'
#
loop_
_entity.id
_entity.type
_entity.pdbx_description
1 polymer ?
#
loop_
_entity_poly.entity_id
_entity_poly.type
_entity_poly.pdbx_seq_one_letter_code
_entity_poly.pdbx_strand_id
1 'polypeptide(L)'
;MKISRTPRLLLAATLALVTSTASLAQATSSVVPLPNDALFQQFGGKPGLTKLMDDFVERLVVDPRTERFFKNANKPHLKAQLTDQLCEVSGGPCKLKGPAMADVHAEMGIHKGDFNALVEVLQQSMNAQGIPFSAQNRMLAQLAPMHRDIITGE
;
A
#
# COMPACT_ATOMS: atom_id res chain seq x y z
N MET A 1 84.98 13.52 -34.74
CA MET A 1 83.88 14.47 -35.05
C MET A 1 83.03 14.60 -33.79
N LYS A 2 83.37 15.53 -32.89
CA LYS A 2 82.80 16.89 -32.68
C LYS A 2 81.36 16.88 -32.10
N ILE A 3 81.22 17.24 -30.80
CA ILE A 3 80.58 18.47 -30.23
C ILE A 3 79.05 18.32 -30.09
N SER A 4 78.31 18.76 -29.06
CA SER A 4 78.44 19.16 -27.65
C SER A 4 77.06 19.73 -27.21
N ARG A 5 76.90 19.98 -25.89
CA ARG A 5 76.02 20.98 -25.23
C ARG A 5 74.55 20.65 -24.92
N THR A 6 74.33 20.51 -23.61
CA THR A 6 73.13 20.86 -22.80
C THR A 6 72.83 22.38 -22.84
N PRO A 7 71.90 22.97 -22.04
CA PRO A 7 70.62 22.56 -21.41
C PRO A 7 69.47 23.60 -21.64
N ARG A 8 68.25 23.38 -21.14
CA ARG A 8 67.55 24.34 -20.24
C ARG A 8 66.16 23.87 -19.78
N LEU A 9 65.96 24.06 -18.47
CA LEU A 9 64.76 24.04 -17.64
C LEU A 9 63.63 24.93 -18.21
N LEU A 10 62.37 24.48 -18.14
CA LEU A 10 61.22 25.37 -17.92
C LEU A 10 60.15 24.70 -17.04
N LEU A 11 59.78 25.45 -16.00
CA LEU A 11 58.68 25.29 -15.05
C LEU A 11 57.30 25.13 -15.73
N ALA A 12 56.44 24.29 -15.14
CA ALA A 12 54.98 24.48 -15.16
C ALA A 12 54.39 23.70 -13.96
N ALA A 13 54.08 24.40 -12.87
CA ALA A 13 52.72 24.84 -12.53
C ALA A 13 51.95 23.80 -11.69
N THR A 14 51.96 24.04 -10.39
CA THR A 14 51.16 23.38 -9.36
C THR A 14 49.66 23.53 -9.66
N LEU A 15 48.97 22.42 -9.91
CA LEU A 15 47.51 22.39 -9.93
C LEU A 15 47.02 21.74 -8.63
N ALA A 16 46.60 22.58 -7.69
CA ALA A 16 45.97 22.15 -6.45
C ALA A 16 44.59 21.56 -6.76
N LEU A 17 44.42 20.25 -6.51
CA LEU A 17 43.16 19.55 -6.66
C LEU A 17 42.32 19.75 -5.39
N VAL A 18 41.49 20.81 -5.38
CA VAL A 18 40.46 20.99 -4.34
C VAL A 18 39.32 20.02 -4.66
N THR A 19 39.30 18.88 -3.96
CA THR A 19 38.17 17.95 -4.03
C THR A 19 37.10 18.41 -3.04
N SER A 20 36.14 19.21 -3.54
CA SER A 20 34.93 19.56 -2.80
C SER A 20 34.06 18.33 -2.63
N THR A 21 34.06 17.73 -1.44
CA THR A 21 33.08 16.70 -1.05
C THR A 21 31.73 17.37 -0.80
N ALA A 22 30.87 17.41 -1.82
CA ALA A 22 29.46 17.73 -1.65
C ALA A 22 28.79 16.60 -0.83
N SER A 23 28.64 16.82 0.48
CA SER A 23 27.79 15.97 1.31
C SER A 23 26.34 16.21 0.93
N LEU A 24 25.72 15.25 0.24
CA LEU A 24 24.27 15.21 0.11
C LEU A 24 23.67 14.96 1.49
N ALA A 25 23.10 16.00 2.09
CA ALA A 25 22.22 15.88 3.23
C ALA A 25 21.04 14.99 2.84
N GLN A 26 21.03 13.78 3.38
CA GLN A 26 19.92 12.84 3.22
C GLN A 26 18.76 13.38 4.05
N ALA A 27 17.71 13.88 3.38
CA ALA A 27 16.46 14.23 4.03
C ALA A 27 15.78 12.94 4.51
N THR A 28 16.07 12.53 5.74
CA THR A 28 15.29 11.50 6.41
C THR A 28 13.97 12.13 6.80
N SER A 29 12.91 11.85 6.01
CA SER A 29 11.55 12.12 6.45
C SER A 29 11.27 11.28 7.69
N SER A 30 11.34 11.90 8.86
CA SER A 30 10.90 11.29 10.11
C SER A 30 9.38 11.17 10.06
N VAL A 31 8.89 10.03 9.57
CA VAL A 31 7.50 9.62 9.84
C VAL A 31 7.46 9.32 11.33
N VAL A 32 6.80 10.18 12.10
CA VAL A 32 6.49 9.89 13.50
C VAL A 32 5.52 8.70 13.49
N PRO A 33 5.90 7.52 14.01
CA PRO A 33 4.99 6.39 14.07
C PRO A 33 3.82 6.78 14.98
N LEU A 34 2.61 6.81 14.43
CA LEU A 34 1.42 6.87 15.28
C LEU A 34 1.42 5.60 16.14
N PRO A 35 1.04 5.66 17.43
CA PRO A 35 1.32 4.57 18.39
C PRO A 35 0.76 3.17 18.07
N ASN A 36 0.11 2.91 16.93
CA ASN A 36 -0.36 1.58 16.52
C ASN A 36 -0.40 1.36 14.98
N ASP A 37 0.42 2.05 14.18
CA ASP A 37 0.41 1.90 12.71
C ASP A 37 1.19 0.68 12.18
N ALA A 38 1.71 -0.17 13.07
CA ALA A 38 2.57 -1.29 12.69
C ALA A 38 1.90 -2.25 11.69
N LEU A 39 0.58 -2.46 11.77
CA LEU A 39 -0.13 -3.27 10.78
C LEU A 39 -0.21 -2.56 9.42
N PHE A 40 -0.54 -1.27 9.40
CA PHE A 40 -0.52 -0.45 8.20
C PHE A 40 0.83 -0.51 7.48
N GLN A 41 1.94 -0.42 8.24
CA GLN A 41 3.30 -0.55 7.67
C GLN A 41 3.59 -1.95 7.13
N GLN A 42 3.10 -3.02 7.77
CA GLN A 42 3.23 -4.40 7.27
C GLN A 42 2.50 -4.63 5.94
N PHE A 43 1.48 -3.83 5.65
CA PHE A 43 0.77 -3.82 4.37
C PHE A 43 1.41 -2.88 3.34
N GLY A 44 2.58 -2.29 3.63
CA GLY A 44 3.29 -1.38 2.71
C GLY A 44 2.71 0.04 2.68
N GLY A 45 2.02 0.45 3.76
CA GLY A 45 1.36 1.73 3.85
C GLY A 45 0.26 1.92 2.79
N LYS A 46 -0.07 3.18 2.48
CA LYS A 46 -1.14 3.49 1.51
C LYS A 46 -0.87 2.92 0.12
N PRO A 47 0.35 2.98 -0.46
CA PRO A 47 0.63 2.40 -1.77
C PRO A 47 0.41 0.87 -1.82
N GLY A 48 0.81 0.15 -0.76
CA GLY A 48 0.58 -1.30 -0.69
C GLY A 48 -0.90 -1.65 -0.54
N LEU A 49 -1.66 -0.88 0.25
CA LEU A 49 -3.11 -1.03 0.34
C LEU A 49 -3.82 -0.71 -0.98
N THR A 50 -3.40 0.34 -1.71
CA THR A 50 -3.95 0.63 -3.04
C THR A 50 -3.74 -0.55 -3.98
N LYS A 51 -2.52 -1.10 -4.03
CA LYS A 51 -2.23 -2.30 -4.84
C LYS A 51 -3.08 -3.49 -4.41
N LEU A 52 -3.31 -3.68 -3.11
CA LEU A 52 -4.19 -4.72 -2.58
C LEU A 52 -5.63 -4.56 -3.07
N MET A 53 -6.17 -3.35 -2.98
CA MET A 53 -7.55 -3.06 -3.39
C MET A 53 -7.74 -3.10 -4.90
N ASP A 54 -6.70 -2.77 -5.67
CA ASP A 54 -6.71 -2.93 -7.12
C ASP A 54 -6.93 -4.39 -7.52
N ASP A 55 -6.14 -5.32 -6.99
CA ASP A 55 -6.29 -6.75 -7.26
C ASP A 55 -7.59 -7.32 -6.67
N PHE A 56 -7.93 -6.95 -5.43
CA PHE A 56 -9.14 -7.42 -4.75
C PHE A 56 -10.42 -7.10 -5.51
N VAL A 57 -10.60 -5.85 -5.95
CA VAL A 57 -11.80 -5.47 -6.69
C VAL A 57 -11.87 -6.13 -8.06
N GLU A 58 -10.74 -6.35 -8.75
CA GLU A 58 -10.76 -7.10 -10.02
C GLU A 58 -11.08 -8.59 -9.83
N ARG A 59 -10.75 -9.19 -8.69
CA ARG A 59 -11.20 -10.56 -8.38
C ARG A 59 -12.68 -10.62 -8.05
N LEU A 60 -13.19 -9.68 -7.25
CA LEU A 60 -14.60 -9.66 -6.84
C LEU A 60 -15.57 -9.59 -8.02
N VAL A 61 -15.18 -8.91 -9.10
CA VAL A 61 -16.04 -8.69 -10.27
C VAL A 61 -16.07 -9.88 -11.23
N VAL A 62 -15.16 -10.85 -11.08
CA VAL A 62 -15.11 -12.08 -11.88
C VAL A 62 -15.34 -13.36 -11.07
N ASP A 63 -15.35 -13.28 -9.74
CA ASP A 63 -15.71 -14.44 -8.89
C ASP A 63 -17.23 -14.66 -8.98
N PRO A 64 -17.68 -15.86 -9.40
CA PRO A 64 -19.11 -16.14 -9.65
C PRO A 64 -19.99 -16.02 -8.40
N ARG A 65 -19.41 -16.02 -7.20
CA ARG A 65 -20.13 -15.89 -5.93
C ARG A 65 -20.36 -14.43 -5.56
N THR A 66 -19.45 -13.53 -5.96
CA THR A 66 -19.49 -12.11 -5.59
C THR A 66 -19.86 -11.18 -6.74
N GLU A 67 -19.70 -11.59 -7.99
CA GLU A 67 -19.82 -10.72 -9.18
C GLU A 67 -21.14 -9.93 -9.23
N ARG A 68 -22.24 -10.52 -8.75
CA ARG A 68 -23.57 -9.89 -8.78
C ARG A 68 -23.62 -8.57 -8.03
N PHE A 69 -22.79 -8.40 -7.01
CA PHE A 69 -22.70 -7.19 -6.20
C PHE A 69 -21.79 -6.12 -6.81
N PHE A 70 -20.77 -6.52 -7.58
CA PHE A 70 -19.66 -5.64 -7.95
C PHE A 70 -19.59 -5.31 -9.45
N LYS A 71 -20.23 -6.09 -10.34
CA LYS A 71 -20.11 -5.93 -11.80
C LYS A 71 -20.48 -4.54 -12.33
N ASN A 72 -21.40 -3.85 -11.65
CA ASN A 72 -21.88 -2.52 -12.02
C ASN A 72 -21.36 -1.42 -11.08
N ALA A 73 -20.48 -1.75 -10.13
CA ALA A 73 -19.95 -0.77 -9.20
C ALA A 73 -19.03 0.24 -9.91
N ASN A 74 -18.99 1.47 -9.41
CA ASN A 74 -17.94 2.41 -9.78
C ASN A 74 -16.61 1.92 -9.17
N LYS A 75 -15.88 1.07 -9.91
CA LYS A 75 -14.67 0.41 -9.40
C LYS A 75 -13.60 1.40 -8.91
N PRO A 76 -13.28 2.51 -9.62
CA PRO A 76 -12.32 3.49 -9.11
C PRO A 76 -12.73 4.05 -7.73
N HIS A 77 -14.00 4.37 -7.56
CA HIS A 77 -14.50 4.87 -6.28
C HIS A 77 -14.45 3.79 -5.18
N LEU A 78 -14.90 2.57 -5.49
CA LEU A 78 -14.87 1.44 -4.56
C LEU A 78 -13.45 1.12 -4.09
N LYS A 79 -12.49 1.05 -5.01
CA LYS A 79 -11.06 0.83 -4.69
C LYS A 79 -10.52 1.90 -3.75
N ALA A 80 -10.86 3.17 -3.97
CA ALA A 80 -10.45 4.27 -3.10
C ALA A 80 -11.06 4.16 -1.69
N GLN A 81 -12.37 3.88 -1.60
CA GLN A 81 -13.08 3.71 -0.33
C GLN A 81 -12.51 2.53 0.49
N LEU A 82 -12.31 1.37 -0.14
CA LEU A 82 -11.73 0.21 0.53
C LEU A 82 -10.27 0.44 0.95
N THR A 83 -9.51 1.21 0.16
CA THR A 83 -8.13 1.60 0.53
C THR A 83 -8.14 2.45 1.80
N ASP A 84 -9.02 3.45 1.86
CA ASP A 84 -9.12 4.33 3.03
C ASP A 84 -9.66 3.57 4.26
N GLN A 85 -10.58 2.63 4.08
CA GLN A 85 -11.08 1.76 5.14
C GLN A 85 -9.96 0.88 5.74
N LEU A 86 -9.20 0.15 4.92
CA LEU A 86 -8.10 -0.67 5.43
C LEU A 86 -6.99 0.19 6.02
N CYS A 87 -6.74 1.38 5.46
CA CYS A 87 -5.78 2.32 6.01
C CYS A 87 -6.19 2.75 7.42
N GLU A 88 -7.44 3.15 7.64
CA GLU A 88 -7.94 3.52 8.96
C GLU A 88 -7.92 2.34 9.94
N VAL A 89 -8.46 1.19 9.53
CA VAL A 89 -8.57 -0.01 10.37
C VAL A 89 -7.20 -0.49 10.85
N SER A 90 -6.20 -0.47 9.97
CA SER A 90 -4.83 -0.91 10.29
C SER A 90 -3.98 0.12 11.07
N GLY A 91 -4.58 1.24 11.49
CA GLY A 91 -3.92 2.28 12.29
C GLY A 91 -3.19 3.34 11.48
N GLY A 92 -3.39 3.38 10.16
CA GLY A 92 -2.86 4.41 9.27
C GLY A 92 -3.56 5.77 9.45
N PRO A 93 -3.02 6.83 8.82
CA PRO A 93 -3.50 8.20 9.03
C PRO A 93 -4.78 8.54 8.26
N CYS A 94 -5.33 7.61 7.48
CA CYS A 94 -6.53 7.84 6.68
C CYS A 94 -7.79 7.82 7.54
N LYS A 95 -8.85 8.44 7.00
CA LYS A 95 -10.20 8.34 7.52
C LYS A 95 -11.14 7.96 6.39
N LEU A 96 -11.90 6.90 6.59
CA LEU A 96 -13.02 6.59 5.73
C LEU A 96 -14.05 7.69 5.86
N LYS A 97 -14.52 8.20 4.73
CA LYS A 97 -15.57 9.22 4.67
C LYS A 97 -16.75 8.63 3.92
N GLY A 98 -17.95 8.87 4.44
CA GLY A 98 -19.18 8.42 3.81
C GLY A 98 -20.21 7.98 4.84
N PRO A 99 -21.29 7.31 4.37
CA PRO A 99 -22.30 6.72 5.23
C PRO A 99 -21.72 5.61 6.12
N ALA A 100 -22.48 5.20 7.13
CA ALA A 100 -22.08 4.07 7.97
C ALA A 100 -22.09 2.75 7.16
N MET A 101 -21.30 1.76 7.60
CA MET A 101 -21.28 0.44 6.94
C MET A 101 -22.68 -0.16 6.82
N ALA A 102 -23.53 -0.05 7.86
CA ALA A 102 -24.89 -0.56 7.83
C ALA A 102 -25.74 0.10 6.73
N ASP A 103 -25.63 1.42 6.58
CA ASP A 103 -26.41 2.17 5.58
C ASP A 103 -26.01 1.80 4.15
N VAL A 104 -24.70 1.61 3.91
CA VAL A 104 -24.20 1.24 2.58
C VAL A 104 -24.70 -0.14 2.15
N HIS A 105 -24.88 -1.07 3.08
CA HIS A 105 -25.17 -2.48 2.79
C HIS A 105 -26.62 -2.90 3.07
N ALA A 106 -27.44 -2.01 3.64
CA ALA A 106 -28.79 -2.30 4.18
C ALA A 106 -29.71 -3.07 3.23
N GLU A 107 -29.73 -2.71 1.95
CA GLU A 107 -30.70 -3.24 0.96
C GLU A 107 -30.07 -4.23 -0.03
N MET A 108 -28.87 -4.74 0.26
CA MET A 108 -28.13 -5.58 -0.67
C MET A 108 -28.49 -7.08 -0.58
N GLY A 109 -29.20 -7.53 0.45
CA GLY A 109 -29.54 -8.95 0.65
C GLY A 109 -28.29 -9.83 0.72
N ILE A 110 -27.28 -9.38 1.47
CA ILE A 110 -26.00 -10.08 1.61
C ILE A 110 -26.17 -11.18 2.64
N HIS A 111 -25.98 -12.42 2.22
CA HIS A 111 -26.03 -13.57 3.11
C HIS A 111 -24.64 -13.90 3.65
N LYS A 112 -24.58 -14.73 4.70
CA LYS A 112 -23.31 -15.19 5.28
C LYS A 112 -22.37 -15.85 4.27
N GLY A 113 -22.92 -16.60 3.31
CA GLY A 113 -22.14 -17.21 2.24
C GLY A 113 -21.46 -16.18 1.34
N ASP A 114 -22.14 -15.09 1.02
CA ASP A 114 -21.60 -14.00 0.20
C ASP A 114 -20.49 -13.25 0.94
N PHE A 115 -20.70 -12.95 2.22
CA PHE A 115 -19.69 -12.32 3.08
C PHE A 115 -18.43 -13.18 3.19
N ASN A 116 -18.58 -14.49 3.40
CA ASN A 116 -17.45 -15.41 3.46
C ASN A 116 -16.70 -15.48 2.13
N ALA A 117 -17.42 -15.50 1.00
CA ALA A 117 -16.79 -15.46 -0.33
C ALA A 117 -15.96 -14.18 -0.51
N LEU A 118 -16.46 -13.03 -0.07
CA LEU A 118 -15.71 -11.77 -0.08
C LEU A 118 -14.41 -11.87 0.77
N VAL A 119 -14.49 -12.43 1.98
CA VAL A 119 -13.32 -12.64 2.85
C VAL A 119 -12.30 -13.58 2.19
N GLU A 120 -12.74 -14.65 1.54
CA GLU A 120 -11.87 -15.56 0.80
C GLU A 120 -11.16 -14.86 -0.36
N VAL A 121 -11.87 -14.04 -1.13
CA VAL A 121 -11.29 -13.26 -2.23
C VAL A 121 -10.24 -12.26 -1.70
N LEU A 122 -10.49 -11.62 -0.55
CA LEU A 122 -9.51 -10.74 0.09
C LEU A 122 -8.25 -11.51 0.51
N GLN A 123 -8.41 -12.70 1.08
CA GLN A 123 -7.29 -13.58 1.44
C GLN A 123 -6.49 -14.00 0.20
N GLN A 124 -7.15 -14.30 -0.93
CA GLN A 124 -6.48 -14.59 -2.19
C GLN A 124 -5.63 -13.40 -2.66
N SER A 125 -6.16 -12.18 -2.59
CA SER A 125 -5.41 -10.97 -2.93
C SER A 125 -4.21 -10.74 -2.05
N MET A 126 -4.36 -10.93 -0.73
CA MET A 126 -3.25 -10.81 0.20
C MET A 126 -2.16 -11.86 -0.04
N ASN A 127 -2.57 -13.11 -0.30
CA ASN A 127 -1.66 -14.20 -0.67
C ASN A 127 -0.91 -13.91 -1.97
N ALA A 128 -1.60 -13.41 -3.00
CA ALA A 128 -1.00 -13.07 -4.29
C ALA A 128 0.08 -11.98 -4.18
N GLN A 129 0.01 -11.15 -3.14
CA GLN A 129 0.98 -10.09 -2.85
C GLN A 129 2.05 -10.51 -1.85
N GLY A 130 2.03 -11.76 -1.36
CA GLY A 130 3.01 -12.27 -0.41
C GLY A 130 2.92 -11.62 0.96
N ILE A 131 1.75 -11.07 1.34
CA ILE A 131 1.56 -10.49 2.68
C ILE A 131 1.68 -11.63 3.71
N PRO A 132 2.47 -11.49 4.79
CA PRO A 132 2.64 -12.55 5.78
C PRO A 132 1.31 -12.97 6.40
N PHE A 133 1.08 -14.28 6.55
CA PHE A 133 -0.17 -14.83 7.09
C PHE A 133 -0.58 -14.23 8.45
N SER A 134 0.40 -13.93 9.32
CA SER A 134 0.15 -13.27 10.59
C SER A 134 -0.42 -11.85 10.43
N ALA A 135 0.05 -11.08 9.44
CA ALA A 135 -0.48 -9.76 9.12
C ALA A 135 -1.89 -9.86 8.52
N GLN A 136 -2.12 -10.85 7.64
CA GLN A 136 -3.45 -11.13 7.08
C GLN A 136 -4.49 -11.38 8.19
N ASN A 137 -4.17 -12.27 9.14
CA ASN A 137 -5.07 -12.60 10.24
C ASN A 137 -5.34 -11.40 11.16
N ARG A 138 -4.35 -10.55 11.41
CA ARG A 138 -4.53 -9.32 12.20
C ARG A 138 -5.49 -8.35 11.50
N MET A 139 -5.35 -8.17 10.19
CA MET A 139 -6.27 -7.35 9.40
C MET A 139 -7.69 -7.90 9.44
N LEU A 140 -7.85 -9.20 9.17
CA LEU A 140 -9.16 -9.85 9.21
C LEU A 140 -9.82 -9.76 10.59
N ALA A 141 -9.05 -9.92 11.67
CA ALA A 141 -9.58 -9.78 13.02
C ALA A 141 -10.12 -8.37 13.30
N GLN A 142 -9.50 -7.33 12.75
CA GLN A 142 -10.00 -5.96 12.89
C GLN A 142 -11.24 -5.68 12.03
N LEU A 143 -11.38 -6.35 10.87
CA LEU A 143 -12.55 -6.23 10.00
C LEU A 143 -13.73 -7.07 10.49
N ALA A 144 -13.48 -8.15 11.24
CA ALA A 144 -14.50 -9.13 11.64
C ALA A 144 -15.77 -8.53 12.31
N PRO A 145 -15.70 -7.48 13.16
CA PRO A 145 -16.92 -6.89 13.74
C PRO A 145 -17.91 -6.34 12.71
N MET A 146 -17.42 -5.87 11.54
CA MET A 146 -18.25 -5.27 10.48
C MET A 146 -19.22 -6.26 9.84
N HIS A 147 -19.03 -7.57 10.04
CA HIS A 147 -20.01 -8.60 9.67
C HIS A 147 -21.44 -8.22 10.08
N ARG A 148 -21.60 -7.61 11.28
CA ARG A 148 -22.91 -7.26 11.84
C ARG A 148 -23.63 -6.16 11.06
N ASP A 149 -22.86 -5.33 10.38
CA ASP A 149 -23.38 -4.20 9.62
C ASP A 149 -23.57 -4.56 8.14
N ILE A 150 -22.91 -5.62 7.66
CA ILE A 150 -22.87 -5.98 6.22
C ILE A 150 -23.86 -7.09 5.87
N ILE A 151 -24.03 -8.10 6.74
CA ILE A 151 -24.97 -9.20 6.47
C ILE A 151 -26.40 -8.73 6.73
N THR A 152 -27.22 -8.80 5.68
CA THR A 152 -28.61 -8.30 5.68
C THR A 152 -29.64 -9.35 5.25
N GLY A 153 -29.19 -10.50 4.73
CA GLY A 153 -30.03 -11.67 4.41
C GLY A 153 -29.91 -12.79 5.45
N GLU A 154 -30.92 -13.67 5.51
CA GLU A 154 -31.01 -14.82 6.43
C GLU A 154 -30.20 -16.05 6.01
#